data_AF-A0A939MD92-F1
#
_entry.id   AF-A0A939MD92-F1
#
_cell.length_a   1.000
_cell.length_b   1.000
_cell.length_c   1.000
_cell.angle_alpha   90.00
_cell.angle_beta   90.00
_cell.angle_gamma   90.00
#
_symmetry.space_group_name_H-M   'P 1'
#
loop_
_entity.id
_entity.type
_entity.pdbx_description
1 polymer ?
#
loop_
_entity_poly.entity_id
_entity_poly.type
_entity_poly.pdbx_seq_one_letter_code
_entity_poly.pdbx_strand_id
1 'polypeptide(L)'
;MRALVRRHRITVLHLTAGLFSQSVDELGPVLASLRSLLFSGGPVDVAAVARVLSQSRPQHLLHCYGSTETSTFAAVCEIAAIDQTAR
;
A
#
# COMPACT_ATOMS: atom_id res chain seq x y z
N MET A 1 -8.44 10.25 -4.64
CA MET A 1 -7.39 10.33 -3.61
C MET A 1 -6.11 11.07 -4.04
N ARG A 2 -5.65 10.93 -5.29
CA ARG A 2 -4.43 11.56 -5.83
C ARG A 2 -4.33 13.08 -5.58
N ALA A 3 -5.44 13.80 -5.78
CA ALA A 3 -5.48 15.25 -5.60
C ALA A 3 -5.14 15.67 -4.16
N LEU A 4 -5.60 14.90 -3.15
CA LEU A 4 -5.30 15.16 -1.75
C LEU A 4 -3.82 14.90 -1.44
N VAL A 5 -3.27 13.81 -1.96
CA VAL A 5 -1.84 13.47 -1.82
C VAL A 5 -0.97 14.62 -2.33
N ARG A 6 -1.27 15.15 -3.54
CA ARG A 6 -0.53 16.27 -4.12
C ARG A 6 -0.72 17.57 -3.33
N ARG A 7 -1.98 17.92 -3.02
CA ARG A 7 -2.31 19.19 -2.36
C ARG A 7 -1.69 19.31 -0.98
N HIS A 8 -1.75 18.23 -0.20
CA HIS A 8 -1.30 18.21 1.19
C HIS A 8 0.12 17.65 1.35
N ARG A 9 0.79 17.28 0.25
CA ARG A 9 2.12 16.64 0.25
C ARG A 9 2.17 15.46 1.22
N ILE A 10 1.16 14.60 1.13
CA ILE A 10 1.08 13.39 1.96
C ILE A 10 2.28 12.51 1.62
N THR A 11 3.02 12.09 2.63
CA THR A 11 4.20 11.21 2.47
C THR A 11 4.00 9.83 3.08
N VAL A 12 2.99 9.66 3.95
CA VAL A 12 2.60 8.39 4.55
C VAL A 12 1.09 8.24 4.37
N LEU A 13 0.69 7.15 3.72
CA LEU A 13 -0.72 6.85 3.46
C LEU A 13 -1.02 5.44 3.94
N HIS A 14 -2.08 5.29 4.74
CA HIS A 14 -2.60 4.00 5.17
C HIS A 14 -4.01 3.81 4.63
N LEU A 15 -4.26 2.67 3.98
CA LEU A 15 -5.55 2.31 3.39
C LEU A 15 -6.02 0.95 3.93
N THR A 16 -7.33 0.70 3.88
CA THR A 16 -7.82 -0.68 4.00
C THR A 16 -7.41 -1.47 2.76
N ALA A 17 -7.29 -2.79 2.86
CA ALA A 17 -6.88 -3.66 1.75
C ALA A 17 -7.78 -3.47 0.51
N GLY A 18 -9.10 -3.38 0.69
CA GLY A 18 -10.03 -3.14 -0.42
C GLY A 18 -9.83 -1.77 -1.08
N LEU A 19 -9.63 -0.71 -0.29
CA LEU A 19 -9.38 0.63 -0.83
C LEU A 19 -8.03 0.72 -1.52
N PHE A 20 -7.01 0.04 -1.01
CA PHE A 20 -5.73 -0.13 -1.68
C PHE A 20 -5.94 -0.71 -3.08
N SER A 21 -6.56 -1.89 -3.21
CA SER A 21 -6.77 -2.57 -4.49
C SER A 21 -7.49 -1.71 -5.53
N GLN A 22 -8.49 -0.93 -5.09
CA GLN A 22 -9.27 -0.05 -5.96
C GLN A 22 -8.54 1.24 -6.36
N SER A 23 -7.57 1.68 -5.55
CA SER A 23 -6.96 3.00 -5.69
C SER A 23 -5.57 2.99 -6.32
N VAL A 24 -4.93 1.82 -6.47
CA VAL A 24 -3.53 1.75 -6.96
C VAL A 24 -3.34 2.45 -8.31
N ASP A 25 -4.28 2.28 -9.25
CA ASP A 25 -4.17 2.91 -10.58
C ASP A 25 -4.37 4.44 -10.50
N GLU A 26 -5.30 4.90 -9.66
CA GLU A 26 -5.53 6.33 -9.44
C GLU A 26 -4.32 7.00 -8.81
N LEU A 27 -3.66 6.30 -7.87
CA LEU A 27 -2.50 6.75 -7.13
C LEU A 27 -1.19 6.64 -7.92
N GLY A 28 -1.13 5.82 -8.97
CA GLY A 28 0.08 5.55 -9.77
C GLY A 28 0.98 6.77 -10.02
N PRO A 29 0.44 7.90 -10.53
CA PRO A 29 1.24 9.11 -10.79
C PRO A 29 1.87 9.78 -9.57
N VAL A 30 1.48 9.42 -8.34
CA VAL A 30 1.97 10.00 -7.09
C VAL A 30 2.60 8.98 -6.15
N LEU A 31 2.63 7.68 -6.50
CA LEU A 31 3.19 6.63 -5.64
C LEU A 31 4.64 6.92 -5.23
N ALA A 32 5.48 7.37 -6.17
CA ALA A 32 6.88 7.72 -5.89
C ALA A 32 7.07 8.91 -4.95
N SER A 33 6.03 9.73 -4.72
CA SER A 33 6.10 10.81 -3.74
C SER A 33 5.86 10.34 -2.30
N LEU A 34 5.38 9.10 -2.12
CA LEU A 34 5.15 8.51 -0.82
C LEU A 34 6.44 7.89 -0.28
N ARG A 35 6.77 8.24 0.96
CA ARG A 35 7.74 7.50 1.77
C ARG A 35 7.17 6.15 2.18
N SER A 36 5.88 6.08 2.53
CA SER A 36 5.25 4.81 2.93
C SER A 36 3.81 4.72 2.45
N LEU A 37 3.50 3.60 1.80
CA LEU A 37 2.14 3.16 1.53
C LEU A 37 1.87 1.90 2.36
N LEU A 38 0.94 2.01 3.30
CA LEU A 38 0.51 0.93 4.18
C LEU A 38 -0.88 0.46 3.76
N PHE A 39 -1.13 -0.85 3.84
CA PHE A 39 -2.47 -1.38 3.72
C PHE A 39 -2.73 -2.50 4.74
N SER A 40 -3.97 -2.62 5.23
CA SER A 40 -4.36 -3.60 6.26
C SER A 40 -5.84 -3.94 6.24
N GLY A 41 -6.26 -4.89 7.07
CA GLY A 41 -7.68 -5.12 7.38
C GLY A 41 -8.44 -5.92 6.32
N GLY A 42 -7.74 -6.72 5.51
CA GLY A 42 -8.35 -7.63 4.54
C GLY A 42 -7.31 -8.49 3.81
N PRO A 43 -7.75 -9.39 2.93
CA PRO A 43 -6.84 -10.20 2.12
C PRO A 43 -6.00 -9.34 1.18
N VAL A 44 -4.77 -9.80 0.90
CA VAL A 44 -3.84 -9.13 -0.01
C VAL A 44 -4.21 -9.44 -1.46
N ASP A 45 -4.43 -8.39 -2.25
CA ASP A 45 -4.55 -8.49 -3.70
C ASP A 45 -3.16 -8.45 -4.34
N VAL A 46 -2.65 -9.63 -4.71
CA VAL A 46 -1.32 -9.79 -5.31
C VAL A 46 -1.18 -9.02 -6.62
N ALA A 47 -2.26 -8.91 -7.42
CA ALA A 47 -2.22 -8.18 -8.69
C ALA A 47 -2.16 -6.66 -8.47
N ALA A 48 -2.83 -6.13 -7.44
CA ALA A 48 -2.67 -4.73 -7.03
C ALA A 48 -1.24 -4.44 -6.52
N VAL A 49 -0.67 -5.33 -5.71
CA VAL A 49 0.72 -5.23 -5.27
C VAL A 49 1.68 -5.25 -6.46
N ALA A 50 1.49 -6.17 -7.40
CA ALA A 50 2.29 -6.25 -8.62
C ALA A 50 2.28 -4.94 -9.43
N ARG A 51 1.10 -4.32 -9.58
CA ARG A 51 0.95 -3.02 -10.25
C ARG A 51 1.70 -1.90 -9.53
N VAL A 52 1.67 -1.85 -8.20
CA VAL A 52 2.43 -0.85 -7.44
C VAL A 52 3.93 -1.05 -7.62
N LEU A 53 4.40 -2.31 -7.62
CA LEU A 53 5.82 -2.65 -7.80
C LEU A 53 6.31 -2.40 -9.23
N SER A 54 5.45 -2.52 -10.24
CA SER A 54 5.80 -2.26 -11.65
C SER A 54 5.72 -0.79 -12.06
N GLN A 55 4.97 0.03 -11.30
CA GLN A 55 4.90 1.47 -11.46
C GLN A 55 6.04 2.19 -10.71
N SER A 56 5.98 3.52 -10.62
CA SER A 56 6.89 4.31 -9.79
C SER A 56 6.59 4.09 -8.30
N ARG A 57 7.08 2.97 -7.76
CA ARG A 57 6.78 2.47 -6.40
C ARG A 57 7.09 3.51 -5.30
N PRO A 58 6.36 3.49 -4.17
CA PRO A 58 6.74 4.23 -2.98
C PRO A 58 8.08 3.73 -2.42
N GLN A 59 8.71 4.50 -1.54
CA GLN A 59 9.94 4.07 -0.87
C GLN A 59 9.72 2.79 -0.06
N HIS A 60 8.59 2.72 0.68
CA HIS A 60 8.17 1.55 1.44
C HIS A 60 6.72 1.16 1.07
N LEU A 61 6.52 -0.09 0.67
CA LEU A 61 5.20 -0.71 0.55
C LEU A 61 5.03 -1.72 1.69
N LEU A 62 4.06 -1.49 2.57
CA LEU A 62 3.92 -2.23 3.82
C LEU A 62 2.53 -2.85 3.91
N HIS A 63 2.48 -4.16 4.16
CA HIS A 63 1.25 -4.80 4.62
C HIS A 63 1.27 -4.88 6.14
N CYS A 64 0.20 -4.43 6.76
CA CYS A 64 0.09 -4.40 8.21
C CYS A 64 -1.04 -5.31 8.68
N TYR A 65 -0.81 -6.00 9.78
CA TYR A 65 -1.81 -6.82 10.45
C TYR A 65 -1.92 -6.42 11.91
N GLY A 66 -3.14 -6.36 12.42
CA GLY A 66 -3.43 -6.07 13.81
C GLY A 66 -4.92 -5.99 14.05
N SER A 67 -5.29 -6.18 15.31
CA SER A 67 -6.66 -6.04 15.81
C SER A 67 -6.79 -4.73 16.60
N THR A 68 -8.01 -4.40 17.02
CA THR A 68 -8.25 -3.28 17.92
C THR A 68 -7.61 -3.49 19.29
N GLU A 69 -7.66 -4.70 19.82
CA GLU A 69 -7.07 -5.10 21.12
C GLU A 69 -5.54 -5.00 21.13
N THR A 70 -4.91 -5.14 19.96
CA THR A 70 -3.45 -5.06 19.79
C THR A 70 -2.98 -3.67 19.32
N SER A 71 -3.86 -2.66 19.39
CA SER A 71 -3.56 -1.25 19.06
C SER A 71 -3.09 -1.03 17.62
N THR A 72 -3.98 -1.26 16.65
CA THR A 72 -3.81 -0.98 15.22
C THR A 72 -2.96 -2.00 14.47
N PHE A 73 -1.65 -2.09 14.76
CA PHE A 73 -0.74 -3.01 14.07
C PHE A 73 0.04 -3.86 15.08
N ALA A 74 -0.19 -5.16 15.05
CA ALA A 74 0.61 -6.15 15.78
C ALA A 74 1.83 -6.60 14.97
N ALA A 75 1.74 -6.58 13.63
CA ALA A 75 2.79 -6.98 12.71
C ALA A 75 2.81 -6.11 11.45
N VAL A 76 4.01 -5.88 10.91
CA VAL A 76 4.23 -5.14 9.67
C VAL A 76 5.20 -5.94 8.80
N CYS A 77 4.86 -6.11 7.53
CA CYS A 77 5.67 -6.79 6.53
C CYS A 77 5.99 -5.83 5.39
N GLU A 78 7.26 -5.66 5.07
CA GLU A 78 7.69 -4.89 3.90
C GLU A 78 7.69 -5.74 2.65
N ILE A 79 7.02 -5.24 1.62
CA ILE A 79 6.88 -5.90 0.33
C ILE A 79 7.87 -5.26 -0.64
N ALA A 80 9.02 -5.89 -0.79
CA ALA A 80 10.04 -5.48 -1.77
C ALA A 80 9.89 -6.16 -3.13
N ALA A 81 9.33 -7.37 -3.15
CA ALA A 81 9.11 -8.17 -4.35
C ALA A 81 7.94 -9.13 -4.12
N ILE A 82 7.38 -9.64 -5.21
CA ILE A 82 6.44 -10.76 -5.19
C ILE A 82 7.07 -11.91 -5.96
N ASP A 83 6.98 -13.12 -5.40
CA ASP A 83 7.34 -14.33 -6.12
C ASP A 83 6.19 -14.67 -7.07
N GLN A 84 6.42 -14.53 -8.37
CA GLN A 84 5.43 -14.84 -9.41
C GLN A 84 5.22 -16.35 -9.61
N THR A 85 6.01 -17.18 -8.92
CA THR A 85 5.98 -18.64 -8.99
C THR A 85 5.20 -19.31 -7.86
N ALA A 86 4.84 -18.55 -6.82
CA ALA A 86 4.02 -19.06 -5.71
C ALA A 86 2.56 -19.22 -6.18
N ARG A 87 2.09 -20.48 -6.24
CA ARG A 87 0.71 -20.85 -6.62
C ARG A 87 -0.30 -20.51 -5.54
#